data_AF-E1R8R2-F1
#
_entry.id   AF-E1R8R2-F1
#
_cell.length_a   1.000
_cell.length_b   1.000
_cell.length_c   1.000
_cell.angle_alpha   90.00
_cell.angle_beta   90.00
_cell.angle_gamma   90.00
#
_symmetry.space_group_name_H-M   'P 1'
#
loop_
_entity.id
_entity.type
_entity.pdbx_description
1 polymer ?
#
loop_
_entity_poly.entity_id
_entity_poly.type
_entity_poly.pdbx_seq_one_letter_code
_entity_poly.pdbx_strand_id
1 'polypeptide(L)'
;MNNGMNNISIETAALKTILYGILSCQCPVSEKTEASLFAEYRKTPEEGTVAIAPFLTIADTNPVKTPLHLFVEFASLYREDPFEFTITQDDALRYFSTRPHFDRMLGPINPLTIYDPASHLVGHMMLPVSPGEKDGEYRFEHEGHVIQLKHIFLPPDMAKQKVEDYGVHFGMILTTIDARQKTMLHSHLQFIKEFPQLLERVSEIDYTSYQGLGDYHMHIKRRYERVFPKG
;
A
#
# COMPACT_ATOMS: atom_id res chain seq x y z
N MET A 1 -30.84 -10.59 3.40
CA MET A 1 -29.75 -11.44 2.86
C MET A 1 -28.47 -10.93 3.50
N ASN A 2 -27.84 -11.69 4.40
CA ASN A 2 -26.45 -11.49 4.86
C ASN A 2 -26.13 -12.54 5.94
N ASN A 3 -25.59 -13.68 5.54
CA ASN A 3 -24.98 -14.69 6.43
C ASN A 3 -23.74 -15.35 5.78
N GLY A 4 -23.22 -14.77 4.68
CA GLY A 4 -22.16 -15.39 3.87
C GLY A 4 -20.75 -14.84 4.08
N MET A 5 -20.52 -13.85 4.95
CA MET A 5 -19.19 -13.29 5.20
C MET A 5 -18.51 -13.84 6.48
N ASN A 6 -18.99 -14.98 7.00
CA ASN A 6 -18.70 -15.34 8.39
C ASN A 6 -17.34 -16.02 8.64
N ASN A 7 -16.56 -16.45 7.63
CA ASN A 7 -15.31 -17.18 7.85
C ASN A 7 -14.08 -16.63 7.08
N ILE A 8 -14.06 -15.35 6.72
CA ILE A 8 -12.82 -14.74 6.18
C ILE A 8 -11.97 -14.17 7.32
N SER A 9 -10.72 -14.62 7.40
CA SER A 9 -9.71 -14.09 8.31
C SER A 9 -8.61 -13.35 7.55
N ILE A 10 -7.85 -12.52 8.23
CA ILE A 10 -6.72 -11.78 7.68
C ILE A 10 -5.54 -11.82 8.65
N GLU A 11 -4.34 -12.07 8.14
CA GLU A 11 -3.12 -11.91 8.93
C GLU A 11 -2.94 -10.46 9.39
N THR A 12 -2.50 -10.23 10.63
CA THR A 12 -2.25 -8.87 11.13
C THR A 12 -1.29 -8.11 10.20
N ALA A 13 -0.26 -8.78 9.67
CA ALA A 13 0.69 -8.19 8.73
C ALA A 13 0.03 -7.73 7.41
N ALA A 14 -0.91 -8.51 6.88
CA ALA A 14 -1.69 -8.16 5.70
C ALA A 14 -2.60 -6.95 5.97
N LEU A 15 -3.34 -7.01 7.08
CA LEU A 15 -4.23 -5.92 7.50
C LEU A 15 -3.46 -4.61 7.68
N LYS A 16 -2.32 -4.66 8.36
CA LYS A 16 -1.41 -3.51 8.54
C LYS A 16 -0.98 -2.93 7.20
N THR A 17 -0.53 -3.79 6.28
CA THR A 17 -0.07 -3.38 4.95
C THR A 17 -1.19 -2.63 4.19
N ILE A 18 -2.42 -3.13 4.24
CA ILE A 18 -3.57 -2.50 3.57
C ILE A 18 -3.96 -1.18 4.24
N LEU A 19 -4.02 -1.13 5.58
CA LEU A 19 -4.37 0.10 6.31
C LEU A 19 -3.30 1.18 6.12
N TYR A 20 -2.02 0.82 6.10
CA TYR A 20 -0.95 1.76 5.76
C TYR A 20 -1.05 2.18 4.29
N GLY A 21 -1.45 1.27 3.40
CA GLY A 21 -1.83 1.60 2.03
C GLY A 21 -2.88 2.70 1.95
N ILE A 22 -3.91 2.66 2.80
CA ILE A 22 -4.92 3.74 2.91
C ILE A 22 -4.28 5.07 3.32
N LEU A 23 -3.34 5.08 4.27
CA LEU A 23 -2.63 6.30 4.71
C LEU A 23 -1.71 6.86 3.62
N SER A 24 -1.06 5.97 2.88
CA SER A 24 -0.14 6.33 1.81
C SER A 24 -0.84 6.74 0.53
N CYS A 25 -2.07 6.30 0.25
CA CYS A 25 -2.82 6.59 -0.97
C CYS A 25 -3.81 7.75 -0.80
N GLN A 26 -4.13 8.47 -1.87
CA GLN A 26 -5.27 9.41 -1.93
C GLN A 26 -6.62 8.75 -2.21
N CYS A 27 -6.75 7.48 -1.85
CA CYS A 27 -7.93 6.68 -2.07
C CYS A 27 -9.12 7.30 -1.30
N PRO A 28 -10.38 7.20 -1.78
CA PRO A 28 -11.51 7.96 -1.28
C PRO A 28 -12.05 7.38 0.06
N VAL A 29 -11.26 7.52 1.12
CA VAL A 29 -11.61 7.12 2.48
C VAL A 29 -11.76 8.38 3.32
N SER A 30 -12.96 8.59 3.86
CA SER A 30 -13.20 9.71 4.77
C SER A 30 -12.35 9.59 6.04
N GLU A 31 -11.94 10.73 6.60
CA GLU A 31 -11.19 10.79 7.85
C GLU A 31 -11.86 10.03 9.00
N LYS A 32 -13.20 10.09 9.09
CA LYS A 32 -13.97 9.34 10.08
C LYS A 32 -13.83 7.82 9.90
N THR A 33 -13.86 7.34 8.65
CA THR A 33 -13.70 5.91 8.36
C THR A 33 -12.27 5.47 8.65
N GLU A 34 -11.28 6.26 8.20
CA GLU A 34 -9.86 6.01 8.48
C GLU A 34 -9.60 5.90 9.99
N ALA A 35 -10.04 6.89 10.77
CA ALA A 35 -9.87 6.89 12.23
C ALA A 35 -10.54 5.67 12.90
N SER A 36 -11.70 5.25 12.42
CA SER A 36 -12.44 4.09 12.95
C SER A 36 -11.73 2.77 12.62
N LEU A 37 -11.23 2.61 11.39
CA LEU A 37 -10.45 1.43 10.98
C LEU A 37 -9.19 1.27 11.84
N PHE A 38 -8.46 2.36 12.05
CA PHE A 38 -7.26 2.31 12.90
C PHE A 38 -7.58 2.12 14.38
N ALA A 39 -8.72 2.63 14.87
CA ALA A 39 -9.19 2.35 16.22
C ALA A 39 -9.51 0.87 16.45
N GLU A 40 -10.06 0.20 15.44
CA GLU A 40 -10.28 -1.25 15.48
C GLU A 40 -8.97 -2.03 15.36
N TYR A 41 -8.08 -1.61 14.46
CA TYR A 41 -6.76 -2.22 14.27
C TYR A 41 -5.93 -2.23 15.57
N ARG A 42 -5.97 -1.18 16.37
CA ARG A 42 -5.24 -1.13 17.66
C ARG A 42 -5.70 -2.16 18.69
N LYS A 43 -6.86 -2.80 18.49
CA LYS A 43 -7.35 -3.89 19.35
C LYS A 43 -6.86 -5.27 18.89
N THR A 44 -6.25 -5.35 17.71
CA THR A 44 -5.75 -6.61 17.15
C THR A 44 -4.41 -7.02 17.78
N PRO A 45 -4.14 -8.33 17.89
CA PRO A 45 -2.82 -8.81 18.30
C PRO A 45 -1.75 -8.42 17.27
N GLU A 46 -0.52 -8.20 17.73
CA GLU A 46 0.62 -7.82 16.87
C GLU A 46 0.90 -8.87 15.78
N GLU A 47 0.67 -10.15 16.09
CA GLU A 47 0.86 -11.27 15.18
C GLU A 47 -0.35 -12.21 15.19
N GLY A 48 -0.51 -12.99 14.12
CA GLY A 48 -1.60 -13.97 13.95
C GLY A 48 -2.65 -13.52 12.94
N THR A 49 -3.86 -14.03 13.10
CA THR A 49 -5.00 -13.77 12.19
C THR A 49 -6.20 -13.22 12.96
N VAL A 50 -6.95 -12.32 12.34
CA VAL A 50 -8.18 -11.73 12.88
C VAL A 50 -9.33 -11.86 11.90
N ALA A 51 -10.58 -11.79 12.37
CA ALA A 51 -11.74 -11.74 11.50
C ALA A 51 -11.76 -10.42 10.70
N ILE A 52 -12.03 -10.48 9.40
CA ILE A 52 -12.10 -9.26 8.55
C ILE A 52 -13.42 -8.51 8.71
N ALA A 53 -14.49 -9.19 9.13
CA ALA A 53 -15.85 -8.66 9.16
C ALA A 53 -16.02 -7.35 9.97
N PRO A 54 -15.38 -7.16 11.15
CA PRO A 54 -15.45 -5.89 11.87
C PRO A 54 -14.88 -4.71 11.06
N PHE A 55 -13.79 -4.93 10.30
CA PHE A 55 -13.18 -3.90 9.48
C PHE A 55 -14.03 -3.57 8.25
N LEU A 56 -14.64 -4.57 7.62
CA LEU A 56 -15.59 -4.35 6.52
C LEU A 56 -16.82 -3.58 6.97
N THR A 57 -17.37 -3.91 8.15
CA THR A 57 -18.51 -3.18 8.73
C THR A 57 -18.19 -1.69 8.94
N ILE A 58 -16.96 -1.36 9.36
CA ILE A 58 -16.51 0.03 9.46
C ILE A 58 -16.35 0.64 8.06
N ALA A 59 -15.73 -0.08 7.14
CA ALA A 59 -15.50 0.38 5.78
C ALA A 59 -16.82 0.67 5.03
N ASP A 60 -17.88 -0.11 5.27
CA ASP A 60 -19.23 0.06 4.72
C ASP A 60 -19.88 1.40 5.10
N THR A 61 -19.38 2.08 6.15
CA THR A 61 -19.84 3.42 6.52
C THR A 61 -19.31 4.52 5.60
N ASN A 62 -18.32 4.22 4.76
CA ASN A 62 -17.78 5.17 3.80
C ASN A 62 -18.71 5.29 2.58
N PRO A 63 -18.92 6.51 2.02
CA PRO A 63 -19.89 6.70 0.93
C PRO A 63 -19.59 5.93 -0.36
N VAL A 64 -18.33 5.52 -0.55
CA VAL A 64 -17.87 4.75 -1.70
C VAL A 64 -17.01 3.57 -1.24
N LYS A 65 -16.84 2.56 -2.10
CA LYS A 65 -15.96 1.42 -1.82
C LYS A 65 -14.55 1.90 -1.45
N THR A 66 -14.12 1.55 -0.24
CA THR A 66 -12.75 1.78 0.24
C THR A 66 -11.75 0.78 -0.37
N PRO A 67 -10.43 1.06 -0.29
CA PRO A 67 -9.40 0.09 -0.66
C PRO A 67 -9.53 -1.27 0.05
N LEU A 68 -10.07 -1.30 1.27
CA LEU A 68 -10.29 -2.55 1.99
C LEU A 68 -11.31 -3.46 1.29
N HIS A 69 -12.40 -2.90 0.76
CA HIS A 69 -13.37 -3.69 -0.03
C HIS A 69 -12.73 -4.21 -1.30
N LEU A 70 -12.04 -3.34 -2.04
CA LEU A 70 -11.39 -3.68 -3.30
C LEU A 70 -10.32 -4.76 -3.11
N PHE A 71 -9.63 -4.73 -1.98
CA PHE A 71 -8.66 -5.74 -1.60
C PHE A 71 -9.30 -7.09 -1.26
N VAL A 72 -10.37 -7.11 -0.46
CA VAL A 72 -11.09 -8.37 -0.15
C VAL A 72 -11.69 -8.97 -1.42
N GLU A 73 -12.25 -8.15 -2.30
CA GLU A 73 -12.71 -8.57 -3.63
C GLU A 73 -11.56 -9.15 -4.46
N PHE A 74 -10.37 -8.53 -4.46
CA PHE A 74 -9.21 -9.08 -5.16
C PHE A 74 -8.76 -10.43 -4.57
N ALA A 75 -8.70 -10.53 -3.25
CA ALA A 75 -8.22 -11.73 -2.57
C ALA A 75 -9.16 -12.93 -2.80
N SER A 76 -10.48 -12.70 -2.91
CA SER A 76 -11.46 -13.78 -3.12
C SER A 76 -11.45 -14.35 -4.54
N LEU A 77 -10.99 -13.61 -5.55
CA LEU A 77 -10.97 -14.06 -6.96
C LEU A 77 -10.10 -15.31 -7.20
N TYR A 78 -9.15 -15.57 -6.31
CA TYR A 78 -8.16 -16.65 -6.45
C TYR A 78 -8.31 -17.71 -5.34
N ARG A 79 -9.50 -17.83 -4.75
CA ARG A 79 -9.79 -18.79 -3.69
C ARG A 79 -10.78 -19.84 -4.21
N GLU A 80 -10.60 -21.07 -3.75
CA GLU A 80 -11.53 -22.16 -4.05
C GLU A 80 -12.90 -21.89 -3.41
N ASP A 81 -12.89 -21.45 -2.14
CA ASP A 81 -14.06 -20.92 -1.45
C ASP A 81 -13.90 -19.40 -1.24
N PRO A 82 -14.68 -18.54 -1.93
CA PRO A 82 -14.61 -17.10 -1.78
C PRO A 82 -15.28 -16.59 -0.48
N PHE A 83 -15.85 -17.46 0.35
CA PHE A 83 -16.51 -17.12 1.62
C PHE A 83 -15.76 -17.63 2.86
N GLU A 84 -14.78 -18.52 2.67
CA GLU A 84 -13.96 -19.10 3.74
C GLU A 84 -12.49 -19.23 3.32
N PHE A 85 -11.68 -18.26 3.76
CA PHE A 85 -10.24 -18.27 3.52
C PHE A 85 -9.50 -17.31 4.46
N THR A 86 -8.17 -17.48 4.54
CA THR A 86 -7.28 -16.53 5.19
C THR A 86 -6.60 -15.66 4.14
N ILE A 87 -6.68 -14.35 4.34
CA ILE A 87 -5.93 -13.34 3.60
C ILE A 87 -4.54 -13.23 4.23
N THR A 88 -3.52 -13.36 3.40
CA THR A 88 -2.11 -13.36 3.79
C THR A 88 -1.42 -12.04 3.43
N GLN A 89 -0.25 -11.79 4.01
CA GLN A 89 0.58 -10.65 3.64
C GLN A 89 0.92 -10.65 2.15
N ASP A 90 1.15 -11.84 1.58
CA ASP A 90 1.41 -12.00 0.15
C ASP A 90 0.25 -11.51 -0.70
N ASP A 91 -1.01 -11.72 -0.29
CA ASP A 91 -2.17 -11.19 -1.02
C ASP A 91 -2.15 -9.66 -1.05
N ALA A 92 -1.78 -9.01 0.07
CA ALA A 92 -1.65 -7.55 0.13
C ALA A 92 -0.53 -7.03 -0.78
N LEU A 93 0.63 -7.70 -0.77
CA LEU A 93 1.74 -7.39 -1.66
C LEU A 93 1.35 -7.54 -3.14
N ARG A 94 0.63 -8.62 -3.49
CA ARG A 94 0.12 -8.87 -4.85
C ARG A 94 -0.88 -7.81 -5.27
N TYR A 95 -1.83 -7.46 -4.39
CA TYR A 95 -2.83 -6.45 -4.70
C TYR A 95 -2.16 -5.15 -5.17
N PHE A 96 -1.20 -4.63 -4.42
CA PHE A 96 -0.51 -3.38 -4.75
C PHE A 96 0.53 -3.47 -5.88
N SER A 97 0.88 -4.66 -6.37
CA SER A 97 1.91 -4.88 -7.42
C SER A 97 1.36 -5.45 -8.72
N THR A 98 0.04 -5.64 -8.83
CA THR A 98 -0.59 -6.27 -9.99
C THR A 98 -1.39 -5.31 -10.87
N ARG A 99 -1.68 -5.77 -12.08
CA ARG A 99 -2.46 -5.03 -13.10
C ARG A 99 -3.78 -4.44 -12.58
N PRO A 100 -4.61 -5.13 -11.76
CA PRO A 100 -5.86 -4.54 -11.27
C PRO A 100 -5.69 -3.28 -10.42
N HIS A 101 -4.58 -3.15 -9.70
CA HIS A 101 -4.28 -1.91 -8.95
C HIS A 101 -3.74 -0.83 -9.87
N PHE A 102 -2.83 -1.19 -10.79
CA PHE A 102 -2.31 -0.27 -11.81
C PHE A 102 -3.41 0.37 -12.66
N ASP A 103 -4.35 -0.44 -13.19
CA ASP A 103 -5.44 0.06 -14.05
C ASP A 103 -6.40 0.99 -13.29
N ARG A 104 -6.63 0.72 -12.00
CA ARG A 104 -7.44 1.62 -11.15
C ARG A 104 -6.78 2.98 -10.99
N MET A 105 -5.45 3.04 -11.06
CA MET A 105 -4.72 4.30 -10.95
C MET A 105 -4.59 5.07 -12.24
N LEU A 106 -4.82 4.45 -13.39
CA LEU A 106 -4.90 5.17 -14.67
C LEU A 106 -6.13 6.09 -14.73
N GLY A 107 -7.27 5.61 -14.23
CA GLY A 107 -8.56 6.33 -14.29
C GLY A 107 -8.56 7.75 -13.70
N PRO A 108 -8.04 7.97 -12.47
CA PRO A 108 -8.08 9.28 -11.81
C PRO A 108 -6.94 10.23 -12.22
N ILE A 109 -6.04 9.86 -13.14
CA ILE A 109 -4.94 10.77 -13.55
C ILE A 109 -5.52 11.99 -14.26
N ASN A 110 -5.42 13.13 -13.60
CA ASN A 110 -5.72 14.42 -14.18
C ASN A 110 -4.41 15.08 -14.65
N PRO A 111 -4.19 15.27 -15.96
CA PRO A 111 -2.95 15.84 -16.48
C PRO A 111 -2.73 17.31 -16.08
N LEU A 112 -3.76 18.00 -15.57
CA LEU A 112 -3.63 19.35 -15.02
C LEU A 112 -2.98 19.38 -13.62
N THR A 113 -2.98 18.26 -12.91
CA THR A 113 -2.40 18.13 -11.56
C THR A 113 -1.20 17.19 -11.52
N ILE A 114 -1.18 16.17 -12.39
CA ILE A 114 -0.13 15.16 -12.51
C ILE A 114 0.60 15.39 -13.85
N TYR A 115 1.69 16.16 -13.81
CA TYR A 115 2.48 16.51 -15.01
C TYR A 115 3.57 15.49 -15.36
N ASP A 116 3.89 14.58 -14.43
CA ASP A 116 4.76 13.42 -14.64
C ASP A 116 4.00 12.11 -14.29
N PRO A 117 3.18 11.60 -15.21
CA PRO A 117 2.45 10.36 -14.99
C PRO A 117 3.33 9.13 -14.75
N ALA A 118 4.59 9.14 -15.21
CA ALA A 118 5.48 7.99 -15.04
C ALA A 118 5.90 7.85 -13.59
N SER A 119 6.42 8.92 -12.97
CA SER A 119 6.73 8.93 -11.54
C SER A 119 5.48 8.68 -10.69
N HIS A 120 4.32 9.15 -11.14
CA HIS A 120 3.04 8.90 -10.46
C HIS A 120 2.68 7.42 -10.43
N LEU A 121 2.61 6.79 -11.60
CA LEU A 121 2.23 5.39 -11.73
C LEU A 121 3.25 4.46 -11.09
N VAL A 122 4.56 4.72 -11.29
CA VAL A 122 5.62 3.91 -10.68
C VAL A 122 5.58 4.02 -9.16
N GLY A 123 5.51 5.26 -8.62
CA GLY A 123 5.47 5.50 -7.18
C GLY A 123 4.20 4.96 -6.51
N HIS A 124 3.10 4.78 -7.25
CA HIS A 124 1.84 4.26 -6.71
C HIS A 124 1.76 2.72 -6.70
N MET A 125 2.70 2.02 -7.33
CA MET A 125 2.79 0.57 -7.18
C MET A 125 3.56 0.20 -5.90
N MET A 126 3.37 -1.03 -5.42
CA MET A 126 4.24 -1.59 -4.38
C MET A 126 5.62 -1.89 -4.97
N LEU A 127 6.62 -1.14 -4.54
CA LEU A 127 8.01 -1.30 -4.95
C LEU A 127 8.81 -2.00 -3.84
N PRO A 128 9.49 -3.12 -4.13
CA PRO A 128 10.50 -3.67 -3.24
C PRO A 128 11.75 -2.79 -3.24
N VAL A 129 12.06 -2.17 -2.11
CA VAL A 129 13.17 -1.20 -2.01
C VAL A 129 14.16 -1.58 -0.92
N SER A 130 15.42 -1.23 -1.13
CA SER A 130 16.45 -1.26 -0.10
C SER A 130 16.70 0.15 0.45
N PRO A 131 17.13 0.31 1.71
CA PRO A 131 17.58 1.60 2.23
C PRO A 131 18.67 2.23 1.36
N GLY A 132 18.60 3.55 1.19
CA GLY A 132 19.60 4.36 0.49
C GLY A 132 20.74 4.84 1.39
N GLU A 133 21.52 5.80 0.91
CA GLU A 133 22.67 6.35 1.65
C GLU A 133 22.26 7.29 2.79
N LYS A 134 21.10 7.94 2.66
CA LYS A 134 20.59 8.92 3.64
C LYS A 134 19.26 8.47 4.24
N ASP A 135 18.95 9.02 5.41
CA ASP A 135 17.66 8.79 6.03
C ASP A 135 16.50 9.30 5.15
N GLY A 136 15.44 8.49 5.06
CA GLY A 136 14.31 8.75 4.17
C GLY A 136 14.58 8.49 2.67
N GLU A 137 15.78 8.05 2.29
CA GLU A 137 16.12 7.64 0.92
C GLU A 137 16.05 6.12 0.77
N TYR A 138 15.44 5.66 -0.33
CA TYR A 138 15.29 4.24 -0.66
C TYR A 138 15.53 4.01 -2.14
N ARG A 139 16.03 2.83 -2.49
CA ARG A 139 16.38 2.46 -3.86
C ARG A 139 15.50 1.31 -4.34
N PHE A 140 14.83 1.51 -5.47
CA PHE A 140 14.21 0.44 -6.25
C PHE A 140 15.17 0.07 -7.39
N GLU A 141 15.43 -1.22 -7.58
CA GLU A 141 16.23 -1.73 -8.70
C GLU A 141 15.48 -2.83 -9.44
N HIS A 142 15.38 -2.71 -10.76
CA HIS A 142 14.71 -3.69 -11.59
C HIS A 142 15.33 -3.72 -12.99
N GLU A 143 15.83 -4.89 -13.42
CA GLU A 143 16.41 -5.11 -14.75
C GLU A 143 17.46 -4.06 -15.17
N GLY A 144 18.28 -3.59 -14.23
CA GLY A 144 19.32 -2.58 -14.48
C GLY A 144 18.83 -1.13 -14.39
N HIS A 145 17.53 -0.89 -14.25
CA HIS A 145 16.98 0.41 -13.90
C HIS A 145 17.06 0.64 -12.39
N VAL A 146 17.47 1.85 -12.01
CA VAL A 146 17.57 2.26 -10.62
C VAL A 146 16.75 3.54 -10.44
N ILE A 147 15.82 3.51 -9.48
CA ILE A 147 15.02 4.66 -9.08
C ILE A 147 15.36 5.02 -7.65
N GLN A 148 15.71 6.28 -7.44
CA GLN A 148 15.89 6.85 -6.12
C GLN A 148 14.56 7.41 -5.60
N LEU A 149 14.06 6.86 -4.51
CA LEU A 149 12.91 7.40 -3.79
C LEU A 149 13.42 8.26 -2.63
N LYS A 150 12.95 9.50 -2.52
CA LYS A 150 13.38 10.46 -1.50
C LYS A 150 12.24 10.88 -0.60
N HIS A 151 12.55 11.12 0.67
CA HIS A 151 11.60 11.54 1.69
C HIS A 151 10.44 10.55 1.86
N ILE A 152 10.76 9.26 1.81
CA ILE A 152 9.80 8.20 2.15
C ILE A 152 9.54 8.24 3.66
N PHE A 153 8.26 8.22 4.03
CA PHE A 153 7.86 8.09 5.42
C PHE A 153 8.03 6.64 5.90
N LEU A 154 8.90 6.45 6.90
CA LEU A 154 9.09 5.18 7.60
C LEU A 154 8.33 5.21 8.94
N PRO A 155 7.28 4.39 9.11
CA PRO A 155 6.58 4.27 10.38
C PRO A 155 7.51 3.89 11.55
N PRO A 156 7.37 4.49 12.75
CA PRO A 156 8.29 4.25 13.87
C PRO A 156 8.39 2.80 14.34
N ASP A 157 7.34 2.02 14.18
CA ASP A 157 7.30 0.59 14.49
C ASP A 157 8.02 -0.26 13.43
N MET A 158 8.01 0.15 12.16
CA MET A 158 8.81 -0.45 11.09
C MET A 158 10.31 -0.14 11.22
N ALA A 159 10.66 1.06 11.71
CA ALA A 159 12.05 1.48 11.91
C ALA A 159 12.83 0.57 12.88
N LYS A 160 12.14 -0.15 13.76
CA LYS A 160 12.75 -1.07 14.74
C LYS A 160 13.22 -2.39 14.13
N GLN A 161 12.70 -2.77 12.96
CA GLN A 161 12.85 -4.12 12.43
C GLN A 161 14.18 -4.36 11.69
N LYS A 162 14.95 -3.29 11.37
CA LYS A 162 16.26 -3.34 10.69
C LYS A 162 16.38 -4.48 9.66
N VAL A 163 15.66 -4.37 8.56
CA VAL A 163 15.65 -5.36 7.47
C VAL A 163 16.39 -4.85 6.24
N GLU A 164 16.71 -5.76 5.33
CA GLU A 164 17.38 -5.44 4.06
C GLU A 164 16.43 -4.76 3.07
N ASP A 165 15.17 -5.21 3.02
CA ASP A 165 14.21 -4.77 2.02
C ASP A 165 12.84 -4.45 2.65
N TYR A 166 12.19 -3.46 2.06
CA TYR A 166 10.87 -2.97 2.44
C TYR A 166 9.93 -2.93 1.23
N GLY A 167 8.62 -3.00 1.48
CA GLY A 167 7.60 -2.63 0.51
C GLY A 167 7.21 -1.17 0.65
N VAL A 168 7.53 -0.34 -0.34
CA VAL A 168 7.07 1.06 -0.44
C VAL A 168 5.86 1.16 -1.34
N HIS A 169 4.89 1.97 -0.93
CA HIS A 169 3.79 2.40 -1.76
C HIS A 169 3.56 3.89 -1.52
N PHE A 170 3.61 4.67 -2.60
CA PHE A 170 3.25 6.09 -2.67
C PHE A 170 3.76 6.91 -1.48
N GLY A 171 5.08 6.96 -1.31
CA GLY A 171 5.71 7.82 -0.31
C GLY A 171 5.82 7.24 1.10
N MET A 172 5.37 5.99 1.33
CA MET A 172 5.39 5.36 2.65
C MET A 172 5.86 3.90 2.59
N ILE A 173 6.63 3.50 3.61
CA ILE A 173 6.94 2.09 3.88
C ILE A 173 5.69 1.43 4.48
N LEU A 174 5.15 0.42 3.81
CA LEU A 174 3.97 -0.30 4.28
C LEU A 174 4.32 -1.52 5.13
N THR A 175 5.43 -2.20 4.79
CA THR A 175 5.78 -3.48 5.39
C THR A 175 7.24 -3.85 5.14
N THR A 176 7.77 -4.79 5.91
CA THR A 176 9.05 -5.46 5.63
C THR A 176 8.80 -6.63 4.67
N ILE A 177 9.79 -6.94 3.82
CA ILE A 177 9.67 -8.04 2.86
C ILE A 177 10.90 -8.95 2.89
N ASP A 178 10.67 -10.23 2.65
CA ASP A 178 11.75 -11.21 2.47
C ASP A 178 12.19 -11.32 0.99
N ALA A 179 13.26 -12.07 0.72
CA ALA A 179 13.79 -12.25 -0.63
C ALA A 179 12.79 -12.92 -1.60
N ARG A 180 11.91 -13.80 -1.09
CA ARG A 180 10.87 -14.47 -1.87
C ARG A 180 9.77 -13.47 -2.26
N GLN A 181 9.35 -12.62 -1.33
CA GLN A 181 8.38 -11.55 -1.55
C GLN A 181 8.92 -10.48 -2.49
N LYS A 182 10.20 -10.11 -2.38
CA LYS A 182 10.88 -9.24 -3.35
C LYS A 182 10.83 -9.82 -4.77
N THR A 183 11.15 -11.10 -4.92
CA THR A 183 11.06 -11.81 -6.20
C THR A 183 9.62 -11.82 -6.74
N MET A 184 8.64 -12.08 -5.88
CA MET A 184 7.22 -12.05 -6.22
C MET A 184 6.77 -10.66 -6.70
N LEU A 185 7.17 -9.60 -5.99
CA LEU A 185 6.83 -8.21 -6.35
C LEU A 185 7.41 -7.84 -7.72
N HIS A 186 8.71 -8.09 -7.95
CA HIS A 186 9.30 -7.90 -9.27
C HIS A 186 8.56 -8.69 -10.35
N SER A 187 8.19 -9.94 -10.04
CA SER A 187 7.46 -10.80 -10.98
C SER A 187 6.08 -10.27 -11.33
N HIS A 188 5.36 -9.62 -10.41
CA HIS A 188 4.07 -9.02 -10.72
C HIS A 188 4.20 -7.70 -11.48
N LEU A 189 5.20 -6.88 -11.15
CA LEU A 189 5.47 -5.62 -11.84
C LEU A 189 5.84 -5.85 -13.31
N GLN A 190 6.68 -6.86 -13.63
CA GLN A 190 7.02 -7.20 -15.03
C GLN A 190 5.80 -7.64 -15.87
N PHE A 191 4.73 -8.17 -15.25
CA PHE A 191 3.52 -8.56 -15.98
C PHE A 191 2.66 -7.36 -16.38
N ILE A 192 2.94 -6.17 -15.84
CA ILE A 192 2.34 -4.91 -16.28
C ILE A 192 3.18 -4.39 -17.45
N LYS A 193 2.73 -4.62 -18.68
CA LYS A 193 3.48 -4.34 -19.91
C LYS A 193 4.01 -2.90 -20.02
N GLU A 194 3.28 -1.96 -19.45
CA GLU A 194 3.59 -0.54 -19.44
C GLU A 194 4.65 -0.20 -18.39
N PHE A 195 4.77 -0.99 -17.32
CA PHE A 195 5.63 -0.66 -16.17
C PHE A 195 7.11 -0.53 -16.56
N PRO A 196 7.74 -1.45 -17.32
CA PRO A 196 9.12 -1.27 -17.80
C PRO A 196 9.32 0.03 -18.60
N GLN A 197 8.34 0.41 -19.44
CA GLN A 197 8.41 1.65 -20.24
C GLN A 197 8.34 2.90 -19.36
N LEU A 198 7.67 2.83 -18.20
CA LEU A 198 7.67 3.91 -17.23
C LEU A 198 9.01 4.01 -16.51
N LEU A 199 9.67 2.88 -16.22
CA LEU A 199 10.98 2.87 -15.54
C LEU A 199 12.06 3.59 -16.37
N GLU A 200 12.00 3.52 -17.69
CA GLU A 200 12.92 4.26 -18.58
C GLU A 200 12.83 5.79 -18.41
N ARG A 201 11.73 6.29 -17.83
CA ARG A 201 11.42 7.72 -17.72
C ARG A 201 11.58 8.26 -16.30
N VAL A 202 11.86 7.39 -15.33
CA VAL A 202 11.91 7.75 -13.92
C VAL A 202 13.27 7.34 -13.38
N SER A 203 14.06 8.33 -12.94
CA SER A 203 15.30 8.08 -12.18
C SER A 203 15.15 8.43 -10.71
N GLU A 204 14.18 9.28 -10.37
CA GLU A 204 13.98 9.81 -9.04
C GLU A 204 12.51 10.15 -8.78
N ILE A 205 12.06 9.94 -7.53
CA ILE A 205 10.76 10.40 -7.04
C ILE A 205 10.97 11.08 -5.68
N ASP A 206 10.71 12.40 -5.60
CA ASP A 206 10.78 13.18 -4.37
C ASP A 206 9.38 13.52 -3.84
N TYR A 207 9.08 13.06 -2.62
CA TYR A 207 7.78 13.25 -1.98
C TYR A 207 7.63 14.57 -1.20
N THR A 208 8.63 15.46 -1.15
CA THR A 208 8.49 16.82 -0.56
C THR A 208 8.01 17.87 -1.56
N SER A 209 8.10 17.58 -2.85
CA SER A 209 7.68 18.48 -3.95
C SER A 209 6.87 17.70 -5.00
N TYR A 210 5.95 16.86 -4.51
CA TYR A 210 5.23 15.92 -5.35
C TYR A 210 4.15 16.63 -6.19
N GLN A 211 4.12 16.31 -7.48
CA GLN A 211 3.20 16.86 -8.47
C GLN A 211 1.73 16.88 -8.00
N GLY A 212 1.12 18.07 -8.04
CA GLY A 212 -0.28 18.29 -7.64
C GLY A 212 -0.56 18.20 -6.14
N LEU A 213 0.36 17.64 -5.33
CA LEU A 213 0.17 17.32 -3.92
C LEU A 213 1.10 18.10 -2.97
N GLY A 214 2.13 18.75 -3.50
CA GLY A 214 3.10 19.51 -2.72
C GLY A 214 3.94 18.61 -1.81
N ASP A 215 4.05 18.98 -0.55
CA ASP A 215 4.79 18.21 0.46
C ASP A 215 3.98 16.99 0.92
N TYR A 216 4.06 15.93 0.10
CA TYR A 216 3.35 14.68 0.32
C TYR A 216 3.91 13.89 1.51
N HIS A 217 5.23 13.98 1.75
CA HIS A 217 5.87 13.42 2.94
C HIS A 217 5.19 13.94 4.22
N MET A 218 5.05 15.26 4.35
CA MET A 218 4.40 15.86 5.51
C MET A 218 2.90 15.56 5.56
N HIS A 219 2.24 15.42 4.41
CA HIS A 219 0.85 14.98 4.35
C HIS A 219 0.66 13.58 4.95
N ILE A 220 1.45 12.60 4.51
CA ILE A 220 1.41 11.22 5.04
C ILE A 220 1.71 11.23 6.55
N LYS A 221 2.78 11.93 6.96
CA LYS A 221 3.16 12.02 8.37
C LYS A 221 2.01 12.54 9.25
N ARG A 222 1.32 13.59 8.83
CA ARG A 222 0.15 14.13 9.55
C ARG A 222 -1.00 13.13 9.63
N ARG A 223 -1.28 12.39 8.54
CA ARG A 223 -2.30 11.32 8.55
C ARG A 223 -1.93 10.21 9.52
N TYR A 224 -0.66 9.78 9.53
CA TYR A 224 -0.16 8.78 10.45
C TYR A 224 -0.29 9.23 11.91
N GLU A 225 0.17 10.45 12.24
CA GLU A 225 0.11 11.02 13.60
C GLU A 225 -1.33 11.16 14.13
N ARG A 226 -2.30 11.41 13.24
CA ARG A 226 -3.73 11.46 13.61
C ARG A 226 -4.26 10.11 14.08
N VAL A 227 -3.84 9.01 13.45
CA VAL A 227 -4.33 7.66 13.78
C VAL A 227 -3.43 6.90 14.76
N PHE A 228 -2.19 7.38 14.97
CA PHE A 228 -1.28 6.92 16.01
C PHE A 228 -0.78 8.14 16.82
N PRO A 229 -1.64 8.76 17.64
CA PRO A 229 -1.23 9.89 18.45
C PRO A 229 -0.12 9.48 19.41
N LYS A 230 0.87 10.35 19.57
CA LYS A 230 1.87 10.20 20.64
C LYS A 230 1.13 10.27 21.97
N GLY A 231 1.28 9.23 22.79
CA GLY A 231 0.73 9.19 24.16
C GLY A 231 1.29 10.28 25.04
#